data_AF-A0A7Y5WWH6-F1
#
_entry.id   AF-A0A7Y5WWH6-F1
#
_cell.length_a   1.000
_cell.length_b   1.000
_cell.length_c   1.000
_cell.angle_alpha   90.00
_cell.angle_beta   90.00
_cell.angle_gamma   90.00
#
_symmetry.space_group_name_H-M   'P 1'
#
loop_
_entity.id
_entity.type
_entity.pdbx_description
1 polymer ?
#
loop_
_entity_poly.entity_id
_entity_poly.type
_entity_poly.pdbx_seq_one_letter_code
_entity_poly.pdbx_strand_id
1 'polypeptide(L)'
;MGHWSRPPRSIVVLALVVAASASAARTQLPETLSLLGKPLVPPPLPAERRRALEADLATARAAYENDPGSTDAAIWLGRRTAYLGRFGEAIEIYTRAIEGHPDDPRLYRHRGHRYITLRKFDLAIKDFRKAVDLIAGKPDEVEPDGQPNAKNIPTSTLHSNIYYHLGLAQYLKADFAAARDAYRLCLGVSKNADMLSATTHWLYMTLQRMGLKDEARNVLEPITPGLDVIENQAYYRLLLFYKGSRSQPSLKSEAAVDAVTIGYALANRTLSDGGTADAVKQMKSLLDKYGDQWPAFAYIAAEADVARLDKPRRPPRGD
;
A
#
# COMPACT_ATOMS: atom_id res chain seq x y z
N MET A 1 -27.94 -63.90 -48.97
CA MET A 1 -27.63 -64.38 -47.61
C MET A 1 -26.13 -64.20 -47.37
N GLY A 2 -25.74 -63.51 -46.29
CA GLY A 2 -24.41 -63.61 -45.69
C GLY A 2 -23.34 -62.59 -46.13
N HIS A 3 -23.52 -61.30 -45.85
CA HIS A 3 -22.37 -60.39 -45.69
C HIS A 3 -21.83 -60.54 -44.25
N TRP A 4 -20.63 -61.11 -44.13
CA TRP A 4 -19.87 -61.18 -42.87
C TRP A 4 -19.15 -59.86 -42.63
N SER A 5 -19.59 -59.09 -41.64
CA SER A 5 -18.90 -57.91 -41.13
C SER A 5 -17.77 -58.33 -40.18
N ARG A 6 -16.53 -57.90 -40.48
CA ARG A 6 -15.39 -58.00 -39.55
C ARG A 6 -15.49 -56.91 -38.47
N PRO A 7 -15.10 -57.16 -37.21
CA PRO A 7 -15.12 -56.14 -36.17
C PRO A 7 -13.92 -55.18 -36.31
N PRO A 8 -14.02 -53.94 -35.81
CA PRO A 8 -12.90 -53.01 -35.83
C PRO A 8 -11.84 -53.41 -34.80
N ARG A 9 -10.57 -53.29 -35.19
CA ARG A 9 -9.40 -53.46 -34.31
C ARG A 9 -9.26 -52.24 -33.42
N SER A 10 -9.43 -52.43 -32.11
CA SER A 10 -9.10 -51.43 -31.09
C SER A 10 -7.57 -51.31 -31.00
N ILE A 11 -7.03 -50.14 -31.36
CA ILE A 11 -5.64 -49.77 -31.05
C ILE A 11 -5.65 -49.18 -29.64
N VAL A 12 -5.12 -49.94 -28.68
CA VAL A 12 -4.81 -49.42 -27.34
C VAL A 12 -3.52 -48.62 -27.46
N VAL A 13 -3.62 -47.29 -27.44
CA VAL A 13 -2.46 -46.41 -27.28
C VAL A 13 -2.13 -46.36 -25.80
N LEU A 14 -1.09 -47.09 -25.40
CA LEU A 14 -0.52 -47.05 -24.05
C LEU A 14 0.22 -45.70 -23.90
N ALA A 15 -0.43 -44.71 -23.30
CA ALA A 15 0.21 -43.45 -22.95
C ALA A 15 1.16 -43.68 -21.75
N LEU A 16 2.46 -43.74 -22.04
CA LEU A 16 3.52 -43.66 -21.03
C LEU A 16 3.43 -42.29 -20.33
N VAL A 17 2.90 -42.28 -19.11
CA VAL A 17 3.01 -41.13 -18.20
C VAL A 17 4.44 -41.11 -17.68
N VAL A 18 5.29 -40.32 -18.32
CA VAL A 18 6.56 -39.90 -17.73
C VAL A 18 6.22 -38.82 -16.69
N ALA A 19 6.25 -39.20 -15.42
CA ALA A 19 6.22 -38.26 -14.32
C ALA A 19 7.53 -37.45 -14.31
N ALA A 20 7.56 -36.36 -15.07
CA ALA A 20 8.60 -35.36 -14.96
C ALA A 20 8.28 -34.45 -13.76
N SER A 21 8.91 -34.74 -12.62
CA SER A 21 8.97 -33.82 -11.48
C SER A 21 9.86 -32.63 -11.85
N ALA A 22 9.31 -31.69 -12.60
CA ALA A 22 9.86 -30.36 -12.78
C ALA A 22 9.03 -29.42 -11.89
N SER A 23 9.61 -28.97 -10.77
CA SER A 23 9.15 -27.77 -10.09
C SER A 23 9.44 -26.57 -11.00
N ALA A 24 8.67 -26.42 -12.08
CA ALA A 24 8.64 -25.19 -12.83
C ALA A 24 8.12 -24.12 -11.87
N ALA A 25 8.98 -23.16 -11.54
CA ALA A 25 8.54 -21.95 -10.85
C ALA A 25 7.38 -21.38 -11.66
N ARG A 26 6.15 -21.53 -11.17
CA ARG A 26 4.97 -20.91 -11.80
C ARG A 26 5.28 -19.42 -11.89
N THR A 27 5.45 -18.91 -13.10
CA THR A 27 5.63 -17.48 -13.34
C THR A 27 4.40 -16.79 -12.78
N GLN A 28 4.58 -16.05 -11.69
CA GLN A 28 3.49 -15.40 -10.99
C GLN A 28 2.94 -14.31 -11.93
N LEU A 29 1.63 -14.34 -12.18
CA LEU A 29 0.98 -13.32 -13.00
C LEU A 29 1.10 -11.96 -12.30
N PRO A 30 1.20 -10.85 -13.06
CA PRO A 30 1.20 -9.52 -12.47
C PRO A 30 -0.15 -9.22 -11.83
N GLU A 31 -0.12 -8.61 -10.65
CA GLU A 31 -1.31 -8.17 -9.92
C GLU A 31 -1.91 -6.90 -10.54
N THR A 32 -1.07 -6.07 -11.17
CA THR A 32 -1.47 -4.86 -11.90
C THR A 32 -0.31 -4.37 -12.80
N LEU A 33 -0.55 -3.30 -13.53
CA LEU A 33 0.51 -2.48 -14.13
C LEU A 33 0.79 -1.28 -13.22
N SER A 34 2.05 -0.87 -13.15
CA SER A 34 2.43 0.42 -12.57
C SER A 34 1.86 1.56 -13.42
N LEU A 35 1.83 2.79 -12.88
CA LEU A 35 1.47 4.00 -13.63
C LEU A 35 2.44 4.31 -14.78
N LEU A 36 3.60 3.62 -14.81
CA LEU A 36 4.59 3.69 -15.88
C LEU A 36 4.52 2.48 -16.84
N GLY A 37 3.48 1.65 -16.73
CA GLY A 37 3.24 0.50 -17.60
C GLY A 37 4.08 -0.75 -17.28
N LYS A 38 4.84 -0.77 -16.18
CA LYS A 38 5.64 -1.95 -15.77
C LYS A 38 4.73 -2.98 -15.08
N PRO A 39 4.78 -4.29 -15.45
CA PRO A 39 4.07 -5.33 -14.71
C PRO A 39 4.54 -5.42 -13.26
N LEU A 40 3.61 -5.42 -12.31
CA LEU A 40 3.91 -5.55 -10.88
C LEU A 40 3.54 -6.95 -10.41
N VAL A 41 4.55 -7.79 -10.25
CA VAL A 41 4.40 -9.14 -9.68
C VAL A 41 4.63 -9.10 -8.17
N PRO A 42 3.97 -9.96 -7.39
CA PRO A 42 4.19 -10.04 -5.95
C PRO A 42 5.68 -10.16 -5.60
N PRO A 43 6.18 -9.36 -4.64
CA PRO A 43 7.59 -9.38 -4.28
C PRO A 43 8.04 -10.78 -3.83
N PRO A 44 9.27 -11.21 -4.15
CA PRO A 44 9.77 -12.49 -3.70
C PRO A 44 9.85 -12.50 -2.17
N LEU A 45 9.37 -13.59 -1.56
CA LEU A 45 9.44 -13.81 -0.12
C LEU A 45 10.44 -14.95 0.17
N PRO A 46 11.30 -14.81 1.21
CA PRO A 46 12.09 -15.92 1.72
C PRO A 46 11.21 -17.13 2.03
N ALA A 47 11.71 -18.35 1.80
CA ALA A 47 10.91 -19.57 1.92
C ALA A 47 10.27 -19.74 3.32
N GLU A 48 11.05 -19.54 4.37
CA GLU A 48 10.61 -19.50 5.78
C GLU A 48 9.44 -18.51 5.97
N ARG A 49 9.61 -17.29 5.47
CA ARG A 49 8.61 -16.23 5.60
C ARG A 49 7.34 -16.56 4.82
N ARG A 50 7.48 -17.10 3.62
CA ARG A 50 6.34 -17.57 2.81
C ARG A 50 5.57 -18.66 3.57
N ARG A 51 6.28 -19.64 4.14
CA ARG A 51 5.66 -20.75 4.89
C ARG A 51 4.84 -20.24 6.08
N ALA A 52 5.39 -19.30 6.84
CA ALA A 52 4.68 -18.67 7.96
C ALA A 52 3.41 -17.94 7.49
N LEU A 53 3.49 -17.15 6.42
CA LEU A 53 2.34 -16.42 5.88
C LEU A 53 1.27 -17.33 5.27
N GLU A 54 1.65 -18.44 4.64
CA GLU A 54 0.69 -19.45 4.15
C GLU A 54 0.00 -20.17 5.32
N ALA A 55 0.71 -20.43 6.44
CA ALA A 55 0.10 -21.00 7.65
C ALA A 55 -0.91 -20.04 8.31
N ASP A 56 -0.56 -18.74 8.40
CA ASP A 56 -1.48 -17.70 8.85
C ASP A 56 -2.72 -17.61 7.94
N LEU A 57 -2.52 -17.67 6.61
CA LEU A 57 -3.61 -17.67 5.63
C LEU A 57 -4.51 -18.90 5.80
N ALA A 58 -3.95 -20.09 6.00
CA ALA A 58 -4.73 -21.30 6.23
C ALA A 58 -5.59 -21.19 7.50
N THR A 59 -5.04 -20.62 8.57
CA THR A 59 -5.77 -20.37 9.83
C THR A 59 -6.92 -19.38 9.62
N ALA A 60 -6.65 -18.26 8.94
CA ALA A 60 -7.69 -17.26 8.65
C ALA A 60 -8.78 -17.81 7.71
N ARG A 61 -8.42 -18.68 6.77
CA ARG A 61 -9.36 -19.35 5.88
C ARG A 61 -10.29 -20.30 6.64
N ALA A 62 -9.74 -21.13 7.52
CA ALA A 62 -10.56 -22.01 8.35
C ALA A 62 -11.52 -21.22 9.25
N ALA A 63 -11.08 -20.09 9.81
CA ALA A 63 -11.96 -19.20 10.59
C ALA A 63 -13.11 -18.64 9.75
N TYR A 64 -12.84 -18.20 8.52
CA TYR A 64 -13.88 -17.72 7.59
C TYR A 64 -14.81 -18.84 7.11
N GLU A 65 -14.30 -20.05 6.89
CA GLU A 65 -15.14 -21.20 6.50
C GLU A 65 -16.07 -21.65 7.63
N ASN A 66 -15.63 -21.52 8.88
CA ASN A 66 -16.45 -21.81 10.06
C ASN A 66 -17.54 -20.75 10.30
N ASP A 67 -17.27 -19.48 9.97
CA ASP A 67 -18.26 -18.39 10.05
C ASP A 67 -18.15 -17.44 8.84
N PRO A 68 -18.76 -17.79 7.70
CA PRO A 68 -18.68 -16.98 6.47
C PRO A 68 -19.38 -15.63 6.58
N GLY A 69 -20.25 -15.44 7.58
CA GLY A 69 -20.93 -14.17 7.89
C GLY A 69 -20.14 -13.28 8.85
N SER A 70 -18.96 -13.71 9.30
CA SER A 70 -18.12 -12.87 10.16
C SER A 70 -17.34 -11.87 9.34
N THR A 71 -17.62 -10.59 9.55
CA THR A 71 -16.80 -9.51 8.98
C THR A 71 -15.36 -9.56 9.49
N ASP A 72 -15.14 -9.95 10.76
CA ASP A 72 -13.79 -10.09 11.31
C ASP A 72 -13.01 -11.21 10.61
N ALA A 73 -13.65 -12.36 10.39
CA ALA A 73 -13.02 -13.46 9.67
C ALA A 73 -12.69 -13.07 8.22
N ALA A 74 -13.58 -12.35 7.54
CA ALA A 74 -13.33 -11.82 6.21
C ALA A 74 -12.17 -10.82 6.17
N ILE A 75 -12.10 -9.93 7.16
CA ILE A 75 -11.01 -8.96 7.33
C ILE A 75 -9.68 -9.70 7.48
N TRP A 76 -9.61 -10.67 8.38
CA TRP A 76 -8.38 -11.42 8.61
C TRP A 76 -7.97 -12.25 7.40
N LEU A 77 -8.91 -12.91 6.73
CA LEU A 77 -8.66 -13.64 5.50
C LEU A 77 -8.07 -12.71 4.42
N GLY A 78 -8.71 -11.58 4.15
CA GLY A 78 -8.21 -10.60 3.17
C GLY A 78 -6.84 -10.02 3.53
N ARG A 79 -6.57 -9.77 4.82
CA ARG A 79 -5.25 -9.29 5.29
C ARG A 79 -4.16 -10.32 5.04
N ARG A 80 -4.38 -11.58 5.44
CA ARG A 80 -3.40 -12.67 5.25
C ARG A 80 -3.15 -12.97 3.78
N THR A 81 -4.20 -12.98 2.97
CA THR A 81 -4.10 -13.11 1.50
C THR A 81 -3.22 -12.00 0.91
N ALA A 82 -3.41 -10.75 1.34
CA ALA A 82 -2.62 -9.64 0.86
C ALA A 82 -1.16 -9.64 1.36
N TYR A 83 -0.85 -10.23 2.51
CA TYR A 83 0.55 -10.38 2.96
C TYR A 83 1.37 -11.34 2.08
N LEU A 84 0.71 -12.23 1.35
CA LEU A 84 1.33 -13.05 0.30
C LEU A 84 1.43 -12.32 -1.06
N GLY A 85 1.09 -11.03 -1.09
CA GLY A 85 1.07 -10.20 -2.29
C GLY A 85 -0.11 -10.49 -3.23
N ARG A 86 -1.12 -11.26 -2.80
CA ARG A 86 -2.32 -11.57 -3.57
C ARG A 86 -3.38 -10.48 -3.35
N PHE A 87 -3.12 -9.28 -3.84
CA PHE A 87 -3.95 -8.10 -3.56
C PHE A 87 -5.29 -8.14 -4.29
N GLY A 88 -5.32 -8.67 -5.52
CA GLY A 88 -6.56 -8.89 -6.27
C GLY A 88 -7.51 -9.84 -5.54
N GLU A 89 -6.99 -10.99 -5.08
CA GLU A 89 -7.77 -11.96 -4.28
C GLU A 89 -8.31 -11.32 -2.98
N ALA A 90 -7.50 -10.50 -2.30
CA ALA A 90 -7.95 -9.77 -1.11
C ALA A 90 -9.11 -8.80 -1.42
N ILE A 91 -9.10 -8.11 -2.56
CA ILE A 91 -10.19 -7.24 -2.99
C ILE A 91 -11.49 -8.03 -3.21
N GLU A 92 -11.41 -9.23 -3.80
CA GLU A 92 -12.58 -10.10 -4.00
C GLU A 92 -13.14 -10.61 -2.68
N ILE A 93 -12.28 -10.93 -1.70
CA ILE A 93 -12.70 -11.30 -0.34
C ILE A 93 -13.51 -10.16 0.29
N TYR A 94 -12.98 -8.93 0.29
CA TYR A 94 -13.69 -7.79 0.86
C TYR A 94 -14.95 -7.44 0.09
N THR A 95 -14.94 -7.57 -1.24
CA THR A 95 -16.11 -7.28 -2.08
C THR A 95 -17.28 -8.19 -1.73
N ARG A 96 -17.04 -9.50 -1.59
CA ARG A 96 -18.08 -10.44 -1.14
C ARG A 96 -18.56 -10.16 0.27
N ALA A 97 -17.66 -9.83 1.20
CA ALA A 97 -18.05 -9.48 2.57
C ALA A 97 -18.93 -8.22 2.63
N ILE A 98 -18.68 -7.22 1.76
CA ILE A 98 -19.48 -6.00 1.66
C ILE A 98 -20.91 -6.29 1.21
N GLU A 99 -21.15 -7.33 0.40
CA GLU A 99 -22.50 -7.72 -0.02
C GLU A 99 -23.38 -8.12 1.17
N GLY A 100 -22.79 -8.78 2.18
CA GLY A 100 -23.48 -9.16 3.42
C GLY A 100 -23.47 -8.07 4.50
N HIS A 101 -22.45 -7.20 4.50
CA HIS A 101 -22.25 -6.17 5.52
C HIS A 101 -21.97 -4.79 4.90
N PRO A 102 -22.93 -4.20 4.18
CA PRO A 102 -22.73 -2.95 3.43
C PRO A 102 -22.51 -1.70 4.31
N ASP A 103 -22.74 -1.82 5.62
CA ASP A 103 -22.59 -0.73 6.58
C ASP A 103 -21.40 -0.90 7.53
N ASP A 104 -20.54 -1.91 7.29
CA ASP A 104 -19.29 -2.06 8.05
C ASP A 104 -18.14 -1.23 7.40
N PRO A 105 -17.69 -0.13 8.04
CA PRO A 105 -16.65 0.75 7.49
C PRO A 105 -15.30 0.06 7.32
N ARG A 106 -15.01 -0.98 8.11
CA ARG A 106 -13.70 -1.66 8.12
C ARG A 106 -13.44 -2.36 6.80
N LEU A 107 -14.48 -2.95 6.20
CA LEU A 107 -14.39 -3.61 4.90
C LEU A 107 -13.99 -2.64 3.78
N TYR A 108 -14.63 -1.47 3.73
CA TYR A 108 -14.27 -0.41 2.77
C TYR A 108 -12.86 0.12 3.01
N ARG A 109 -12.48 0.34 4.28
CA ARG A 109 -11.11 0.76 4.64
C ARG A 109 -10.07 -0.24 4.12
N HIS A 110 -10.31 -1.54 4.32
CA HIS A 110 -9.37 -2.58 3.91
C HIS A 110 -9.32 -2.77 2.38
N ARG A 111 -10.47 -2.73 1.70
CA ARG A 111 -10.52 -2.81 0.23
C ARG A 111 -9.90 -1.58 -0.42
N GLY A 112 -10.20 -0.38 0.08
CA GLY A 112 -9.61 0.88 -0.36
C GLY A 112 -8.09 0.89 -0.27
N HIS A 113 -7.53 0.33 0.81
CA HIS A 113 -6.07 0.17 0.93
C HIS A 113 -5.52 -0.72 -0.18
N ARG A 114 -6.15 -1.86 -0.49
CA ARG A 114 -5.70 -2.71 -1.60
C ARG A 114 -5.87 -2.04 -2.97
N TYR A 115 -6.89 -1.20 -3.14
CA TYR A 115 -7.00 -0.38 -4.34
C TYR A 115 -5.86 0.64 -4.49
N ILE A 116 -5.36 1.25 -3.40
CA ILE A 116 -4.12 2.06 -3.45
C ILE A 116 -2.96 1.20 -3.97
N THR A 117 -2.76 0.01 -3.38
CA THR A 117 -1.67 -0.91 -3.77
C THR A 117 -1.73 -1.25 -5.26
N LEU A 118 -2.94 -1.42 -5.83
CA LEU A 118 -3.11 -1.73 -7.26
C LEU A 118 -3.23 -0.51 -8.19
N ARG A 119 -2.91 0.69 -7.70
CA ARG A 119 -2.99 1.98 -8.45
C ARG A 119 -4.41 2.37 -8.88
N LYS A 120 -5.43 1.79 -8.25
CA LYS A 120 -6.85 2.09 -8.48
C LYS A 120 -7.32 3.22 -7.56
N PHE A 121 -6.68 4.39 -7.65
CA PHE A 121 -6.85 5.47 -6.67
C PHE A 121 -8.28 6.01 -6.58
N ASP A 122 -9.02 6.08 -7.69
CA ASP A 122 -10.41 6.54 -7.68
C ASP A 122 -11.35 5.59 -6.92
N LEU A 123 -11.12 4.28 -7.06
CA LEU A 123 -11.86 3.28 -6.29
C LEU A 123 -11.48 3.34 -4.81
N ALA A 124 -10.20 3.56 -4.50
CA ALA A 124 -9.75 3.76 -3.13
C ALA A 124 -10.43 4.98 -2.48
N ILE A 125 -10.44 6.14 -3.15
CA ILE A 125 -11.10 7.36 -2.64
C ILE A 125 -12.60 7.12 -2.43
N LYS A 126 -13.26 6.41 -3.35
CA LYS A 126 -14.68 6.06 -3.21
C LYS A 126 -14.93 5.22 -1.95
N ASP A 127 -14.14 4.17 -1.74
CA ASP A 127 -14.27 3.31 -0.56
C ASP A 127 -13.97 4.08 0.73
N PHE A 128 -12.92 4.88 0.77
CA PHE A 128 -12.61 5.67 1.96
C PHE A 128 -13.66 6.73 2.27
N ARG A 129 -14.27 7.36 1.26
CA ARG A 129 -15.41 8.28 1.48
C ARG A 129 -16.61 7.57 2.08
N LYS A 130 -16.98 6.39 1.55
CA LYS A 130 -18.04 5.56 2.14
C LYS A 130 -17.69 5.17 3.59
N ALA A 131 -16.44 4.82 3.88
CA ALA A 131 -15.99 4.55 5.24
C ALA A 131 -16.10 5.79 6.14
N VAL A 132 -15.72 6.99 5.67
CA VAL A 132 -15.90 8.26 6.40
C VAL A 132 -17.37 8.49 6.75
N ASP A 133 -18.28 8.30 5.79
CA ASP A 133 -19.71 8.46 6.01
C ASP A 133 -20.23 7.47 7.08
N LEU A 134 -19.74 6.23 7.04
CA LEU A 134 -20.15 5.17 7.96
C LEU A 134 -19.61 5.33 9.39
N ILE A 135 -18.50 6.03 9.59
CA ILE A 135 -17.94 6.31 10.93
C ILE A 135 -18.42 7.65 11.51
N ALA A 136 -19.12 8.47 10.73
CA ALA A 136 -19.56 9.79 11.18
C ALA A 136 -20.44 9.69 12.44
N GLY A 137 -20.04 10.39 13.51
CA GLY A 137 -20.74 10.37 14.79
C GLY A 137 -20.58 9.08 15.62
N LYS A 138 -19.75 8.12 15.17
CA LYS A 138 -19.46 6.89 15.90
C LYS A 138 -18.18 7.03 16.75
N PRO A 139 -18.04 6.26 17.83
CA PRO A 139 -16.80 6.22 18.58
C PRO A 139 -15.66 5.62 17.73
N ASP A 140 -14.45 6.12 17.96
CA ASP A 140 -13.25 5.58 17.33
C ASP A 140 -12.79 4.29 18.03
N GLU A 141 -12.34 3.32 17.25
CA GLU A 141 -12.02 1.97 17.72
C GLU A 141 -10.57 1.62 17.39
N VAL A 142 -9.87 0.99 18.33
CA VAL A 142 -8.51 0.49 18.09
C VAL A 142 -8.55 -0.65 17.09
N GLU A 143 -7.72 -0.56 16.04
CA GLU A 143 -7.60 -1.64 15.07
C GLU A 143 -6.46 -2.59 15.47
N PRO A 144 -6.70 -3.91 15.53
CA PRO A 144 -5.64 -4.87 15.80
C PRO A 144 -4.55 -4.86 14.73
N ASP A 145 -3.29 -4.89 15.16
CA ASP A 145 -2.16 -4.96 14.24
C ASP A 145 -2.19 -6.24 13.41
N GLY A 146 -1.67 -6.13 12.19
CA GLY A 146 -1.65 -7.27 11.27
C GLY A 146 -0.64 -8.33 11.66
N GLN A 147 0.46 -7.85 12.23
CA GLN A 147 1.57 -8.61 12.76
C GLN A 147 2.00 -7.92 14.06
N PRO A 148 2.46 -8.69 15.07
CA PRO A 148 2.96 -8.10 16.31
C PRO A 148 4.10 -7.12 16.05
N ASN A 149 4.04 -5.94 16.65
CA ASN A 149 5.15 -5.00 16.69
C ASN A 149 6.02 -5.22 17.94
N ALA A 150 7.11 -4.46 18.08
CA ALA A 150 8.11 -4.63 19.14
C ALA A 150 7.55 -4.51 20.57
N LYS A 151 6.41 -3.84 20.76
CA LYS A 151 5.74 -3.70 22.07
C LYS A 151 4.42 -4.45 22.16
N ASN A 152 3.96 -5.06 21.07
CA ASN A 152 2.65 -5.70 20.95
C ASN A 152 1.48 -4.77 21.34
N ILE A 153 1.60 -3.48 20.99
CA ILE A 153 0.59 -2.44 21.27
C ILE A 153 0.08 -1.91 19.93
N PRO A 154 -1.24 -1.98 19.63
CA PRO A 154 -1.81 -1.40 18.43
C PRO A 154 -1.46 0.08 18.24
N THR A 155 -0.98 0.43 17.05
CA THR A 155 -0.51 1.79 16.76
C THR A 155 -1.53 2.62 16.00
N SER A 156 -2.66 2.05 15.57
CA SER A 156 -3.67 2.71 14.73
C SER A 156 -5.11 2.49 15.23
N THR A 157 -6.02 3.37 14.83
CA THR A 157 -7.46 3.21 15.04
C THR A 157 -8.19 3.19 13.70
N LEU A 158 -9.46 2.82 13.72
CA LEU A 158 -10.31 2.80 12.55
C LEU A 158 -10.41 4.18 11.91
N HIS A 159 -10.65 5.23 12.72
CA HIS A 159 -10.76 6.58 12.19
C HIS A 159 -9.43 7.06 11.63
N SER A 160 -8.32 6.85 12.36
CA SER A 160 -7.00 7.28 11.89
C SER A 160 -6.65 6.60 10.57
N ASN A 161 -6.93 5.30 10.44
CA ASN A 161 -6.67 4.55 9.22
C ASN A 161 -7.53 5.02 8.04
N ILE A 162 -8.81 5.32 8.25
CA ILE A 162 -9.69 5.82 7.19
C ILE A 162 -9.19 7.17 6.67
N TYR A 163 -8.94 8.13 7.56
CA TYR A 163 -8.51 9.47 7.16
C TYR A 163 -7.09 9.48 6.57
N TYR A 164 -6.16 8.70 7.15
CA TYR A 164 -4.80 8.59 6.64
C TYR A 164 -4.77 8.08 5.20
N HIS A 165 -5.49 6.99 4.91
CA HIS A 165 -5.47 6.40 3.58
C HIS A 165 -6.32 7.18 2.57
N LEU A 166 -7.38 7.89 3.02
CA LEU A 166 -8.08 8.86 2.18
C LEU A 166 -7.13 9.97 1.72
N GLY A 167 -6.40 10.58 2.67
CA GLY A 167 -5.42 11.61 2.40
C GLY A 167 -4.32 11.10 1.47
N LEU A 168 -3.84 9.87 1.67
CA LEU A 168 -2.85 9.25 0.81
C LEU A 168 -3.38 9.05 -0.62
N ALA A 169 -4.58 8.52 -0.79
CA ALA A 169 -5.15 8.29 -2.12
C ALA A 169 -5.34 9.62 -2.89
N GLN A 170 -5.75 10.69 -2.21
CA GLN A 170 -5.87 12.04 -2.77
C GLN A 170 -4.50 12.64 -3.11
N TYR A 171 -3.53 12.49 -2.22
CA TYR A 171 -2.13 12.90 -2.44
C TYR A 171 -1.54 12.22 -3.68
N LEU A 172 -1.77 10.91 -3.83
CA LEU A 172 -1.31 10.13 -4.99
C LEU A 172 -1.93 10.58 -6.30
N LYS A 173 -3.08 11.29 -6.27
CA LYS A 173 -3.69 11.96 -7.44
C LYS A 173 -3.24 13.42 -7.63
N ALA A 174 -2.36 13.93 -6.78
CA ALA A 174 -1.98 15.34 -6.69
C ALA A 174 -3.16 16.28 -6.34
N ASP A 175 -4.22 15.77 -5.71
CA ASP A 175 -5.26 16.59 -5.08
C ASP A 175 -4.82 16.96 -3.66
N PHE A 176 -3.86 17.88 -3.58
CA PHE A 176 -3.21 18.24 -2.31
C PHE A 176 -4.14 18.99 -1.37
N ALA A 177 -5.12 19.73 -1.89
CA ALA A 177 -6.11 20.41 -1.06
C ALA A 177 -6.98 19.39 -0.31
N ALA A 178 -7.53 18.40 -1.02
CA ALA A 178 -8.31 17.35 -0.37
C ALA A 178 -7.45 16.50 0.57
N ALA A 179 -6.23 16.16 0.16
CA ALA A 179 -5.29 15.40 0.98
C ALA A 179 -4.98 16.11 2.31
N ARG A 180 -4.72 17.42 2.28
CA ARG A 180 -4.51 18.25 3.47
C ARG A 180 -5.69 18.15 4.42
N ASP A 181 -6.90 18.26 3.91
CA ASP A 181 -8.12 18.24 4.74
C ASP A 181 -8.32 16.87 5.39
N ALA A 182 -8.11 15.78 4.65
CA ALA A 182 -8.13 14.43 5.20
C ALA A 182 -7.04 14.20 6.26
N TYR A 183 -5.81 14.67 6.03
CA TYR A 183 -4.74 14.55 7.00
C TYR A 183 -4.95 15.40 8.25
N ARG A 184 -5.63 16.54 8.16
CA ARG A 184 -6.05 17.33 9.34
C ARG A 184 -7.05 16.57 10.20
N LEU A 185 -8.02 15.90 9.59
CA LEU A 185 -8.95 15.01 10.29
C LEU A 185 -8.18 13.85 10.96
N CYS A 186 -7.24 13.24 10.24
CA CYS A 186 -6.38 12.18 10.76
C CYS A 186 -5.56 12.65 11.97
N LEU A 187 -5.02 13.87 11.92
CA LEU A 187 -4.23 14.45 13.01
C LEU A 187 -5.11 14.69 14.24
N GLY A 188 -6.35 15.15 14.04
CA GLY A 188 -7.32 15.35 15.11
C GLY A 188 -7.72 14.08 15.87
N VAL A 189 -7.56 12.90 15.27
CA VAL A 189 -7.82 11.60 15.91
C VAL A 189 -6.54 10.85 16.30
N SER A 190 -5.36 11.44 16.09
CA SER A 190 -4.07 10.80 16.39
C SER A 190 -3.79 10.80 17.88
N LYS A 191 -3.69 9.61 18.48
CA LYS A 191 -3.61 9.43 19.95
C LYS A 191 -2.25 8.98 20.47
N ASN A 192 -1.31 8.64 19.59
CA ASN A 192 0.03 8.16 19.95
C ASN A 192 1.10 8.72 19.00
N ALA A 193 2.37 8.48 19.33
CA ALA A 193 3.50 9.01 18.58
C ALA A 193 3.60 8.41 17.15
N ASP A 194 3.13 7.18 16.94
CA ASP A 194 3.09 6.54 15.62
C ASP A 194 2.11 7.23 14.68
N MET A 195 0.85 7.39 15.10
CA MET A 195 -0.18 8.10 14.33
C MET A 195 0.24 9.55 14.06
N LEU A 196 0.77 10.23 15.09
CA LEU A 196 1.27 11.60 14.99
C LEU A 196 2.41 11.68 13.95
N SER A 197 3.41 10.80 14.04
CA SER A 197 4.57 10.82 13.14
C SER A 197 4.17 10.51 11.70
N ALA A 198 3.37 9.48 11.47
CA ALA A 198 2.94 9.11 10.13
C ALA A 198 2.07 10.22 9.50
N THR A 199 1.08 10.72 10.23
CA THR A 199 0.15 11.74 9.72
C THR A 199 0.86 13.07 9.46
N THR A 200 1.68 13.54 10.42
CA THR A 200 2.41 14.81 10.28
C THR A 200 3.39 14.75 9.11
N HIS A 201 4.04 13.61 8.85
CA HIS A 201 4.96 13.47 7.71
C HIS A 201 4.26 13.70 6.37
N TRP A 202 3.13 13.04 6.14
CA TRP A 202 2.38 13.22 4.89
C TRP A 202 1.70 14.59 4.79
N LEU A 203 1.17 15.12 5.90
CA LEU A 203 0.62 16.48 5.93
C LEU A 203 1.70 17.52 5.63
N TYR A 204 2.89 17.38 6.20
CA TYR A 204 4.03 18.26 5.94
C TYR A 204 4.38 18.29 4.44
N MET A 205 4.58 17.12 3.83
CA MET A 205 4.87 17.05 2.38
C MET A 205 3.72 17.65 1.56
N THR A 206 2.48 17.39 1.93
CA THR A 206 1.30 17.96 1.27
C THR A 206 1.33 19.49 1.30
N LEU A 207 1.55 20.09 2.48
CA LEU A 207 1.62 21.54 2.64
C LEU A 207 2.81 22.15 1.88
N GLN A 208 3.97 21.49 1.87
CA GLN A 208 5.11 21.92 1.06
C GLN A 208 4.78 21.92 -0.44
N ARG A 209 4.11 20.88 -0.94
CA ARG A 209 3.66 20.78 -2.34
C ARG A 209 2.62 21.83 -2.71
N MET A 210 1.90 22.38 -1.73
CA MET A 210 0.97 23.51 -1.91
C MET A 210 1.65 24.89 -1.78
N GLY A 211 2.95 24.94 -1.47
CA GLY A 211 3.67 26.19 -1.20
C GLY A 211 3.34 26.83 0.16
N LEU A 212 2.59 26.14 1.03
CA LEU A 212 2.17 26.61 2.35
C LEU A 212 3.26 26.38 3.39
N LYS A 213 4.43 27.02 3.19
CA LYS A 213 5.65 26.75 3.95
C LYS A 213 5.53 27.03 5.44
N ASP A 214 4.76 28.04 5.83
CA ASP A 214 4.59 28.42 7.23
C ASP A 214 3.71 27.41 7.97
N GLU A 215 2.59 27.01 7.34
CA GLU A 215 1.74 25.93 7.86
C GLU A 215 2.51 24.60 7.95
N ALA A 216 3.34 24.30 6.95
CA ALA A 216 4.19 23.10 6.96
C ALA A 216 5.15 23.12 8.16
N ARG A 217 5.77 24.27 8.49
CA ARG A 217 6.64 24.37 9.68
C ARG A 217 5.83 24.20 10.97
N ASN A 218 4.63 24.76 11.04
CA ASN A 218 3.80 24.72 12.24
C ASN A 218 3.36 23.29 12.60
N VAL A 219 3.04 22.43 11.62
CA VAL A 219 2.63 21.04 11.92
C VAL A 219 3.77 20.20 12.51
N LEU A 220 5.03 20.66 12.44
CA LEU A 220 6.18 20.00 13.06
C LEU A 220 6.32 20.30 14.56
N GLU A 221 5.59 21.26 15.11
CA GLU A 221 5.73 21.72 16.49
C GLU A 221 5.62 20.58 17.52
N PRO A 222 4.62 19.67 17.45
CA PRO A 222 4.48 18.54 18.37
C PRO A 222 5.58 17.47 18.24
N ILE A 223 6.43 17.54 17.21
CA ILE A 223 7.48 16.54 16.97
C ILE A 223 8.73 16.91 17.76
N THR A 224 8.93 16.28 18.91
CA THR A 224 10.11 16.51 19.77
C THR A 224 11.07 15.32 19.74
N PRO A 225 12.37 15.53 19.99
CA PRO A 225 13.26 14.42 20.35
C PRO A 225 12.70 13.64 21.53
N GLY A 226 12.81 12.30 21.50
CA GLY A 226 12.34 11.41 22.56
C GLY A 226 10.90 10.89 22.43
N LEU A 227 10.17 11.21 21.35
CA LEU A 227 8.85 10.59 21.11
C LEU A 227 8.96 9.06 21.03
N ASP A 228 8.05 8.37 21.71
CA ASP A 228 7.99 6.91 21.80
C ASP A 228 7.31 6.29 20.58
N VAL A 229 7.99 6.34 19.44
CA VAL A 229 7.53 5.77 18.17
C VAL A 229 7.89 4.29 18.12
N ILE A 230 6.93 3.42 17.79
CA ILE A 230 7.13 1.96 17.77
C ILE A 230 7.48 1.49 16.36
N GLU A 231 6.67 1.86 15.36
CA GLU A 231 6.78 1.34 13.99
C GLU A 231 7.25 2.42 13.01
N ASN A 232 6.77 3.65 13.16
CA ASN A 232 6.92 4.73 12.17
C ASN A 232 8.26 5.51 12.28
N GLN A 233 9.35 4.79 12.55
CA GLN A 233 10.67 5.38 12.84
C GLN A 233 11.26 6.18 11.67
N ALA A 234 11.06 5.76 10.41
CA ALA A 234 11.52 6.50 9.25
C ALA A 234 10.86 7.88 9.15
N TYR A 235 9.52 7.95 9.31
CA TYR A 235 8.78 9.21 9.32
C TYR A 235 9.23 10.13 10.44
N TYR A 236 9.38 9.61 11.66
CA TYR A 236 9.85 10.39 12.79
C TYR A 236 11.26 10.99 12.56
N ARG A 237 12.20 10.19 12.04
CA ARG A 237 13.55 10.68 11.68
C ARG A 237 13.50 11.77 10.61
N LEU A 238 12.64 11.63 9.60
CA LEU A 238 12.43 12.64 8.55
C LEU A 238 11.86 13.94 9.12
N LEU A 239 10.89 13.86 10.03
CA LEU A 239 10.31 15.03 10.70
C LEU A 239 11.36 15.79 11.51
N LEU A 240 12.21 15.10 12.27
CA LEU A 240 13.32 15.74 12.98
C LEU A 240 14.36 16.36 12.02
N PHE A 241 14.57 15.77 10.86
CA PHE A 241 15.41 16.35 9.80
C PHE A 241 14.79 17.62 9.22
N TYR A 242 13.47 17.65 8.98
CA TYR A 242 12.76 18.85 8.51
C TYR A 242 12.83 19.99 9.52
N LYS A 243 12.85 19.69 10.82
CA LYS A 243 13.08 20.67 11.90
C LYS A 243 14.53 21.17 12.01
N GLY A 244 15.47 20.58 11.27
CA GLY A 244 16.90 20.86 11.41
C GLY A 244 17.56 20.23 12.63
N SER A 245 16.84 19.40 13.39
CA SER A 245 17.37 18.68 14.58
C SER A 245 18.17 17.42 14.21
N ARG A 246 18.21 17.05 12.93
CA ARG A 246 18.98 15.93 12.38
C ARG A 246 19.60 16.31 11.04
N SER A 247 20.73 15.68 10.71
CA SER A 247 21.38 15.80 9.42
C SER A 247 20.90 14.72 8.44
N GLN A 248 20.97 14.99 7.13
CA GLN A 248 20.57 14.01 6.11
C GLN A 248 21.34 12.69 6.19
N PRO A 249 22.66 12.65 6.47
CA PRO A 249 23.38 11.39 6.65
C PRO A 249 22.83 10.49 7.76
N SER A 250 22.21 11.07 8.80
CA SER A 250 21.61 10.33 9.92
C SER A 250 20.30 9.60 9.56
N LEU A 251 19.77 9.82 8.36
CA LEU A 251 18.53 9.19 7.90
C LEU A 251 18.73 7.79 7.33
N LYS A 252 19.95 7.34 7.08
CA LYS A 252 20.21 6.04 6.45
C LYS A 252 19.48 4.89 7.19
N SER A 253 18.97 3.94 6.42
CA SER A 253 18.31 2.73 6.93
C SER A 253 18.69 1.54 6.07
N GLU A 254 18.96 0.40 6.71
CA GLU A 254 19.22 -0.88 6.04
C GLU A 254 17.90 -1.55 5.59
N ALA A 255 16.78 -1.18 6.20
CA ALA A 255 15.46 -1.67 5.79
C ALA A 255 15.06 -1.02 4.45
N ALA A 256 14.81 -1.85 3.42
CA ALA A 256 14.48 -1.36 2.07
C ALA A 256 13.25 -0.45 2.04
N VAL A 257 12.20 -0.77 2.81
CA VAL A 257 10.98 0.04 2.90
C VAL A 257 11.24 1.43 3.50
N ASP A 258 12.11 1.53 4.51
CA ASP A 258 12.55 2.79 5.09
C ASP A 258 13.35 3.59 4.06
N ALA A 259 14.30 2.94 3.38
CA ALA A 259 15.15 3.58 2.39
C ALA A 259 14.34 4.18 1.23
N VAL A 260 13.28 3.49 0.80
CA VAL A 260 12.29 4.02 -0.16
C VAL A 260 11.53 5.21 0.40
N THR A 261 11.08 5.13 1.66
CA THR A 261 10.39 6.22 2.35
C THR A 261 11.24 7.49 2.41
N ILE A 262 12.48 7.35 2.86
CA ILE A 262 13.45 8.43 2.97
C ILE A 262 13.82 8.98 1.60
N GLY A 263 14.06 8.11 0.61
CA GLY A 263 14.43 8.54 -0.73
C GLY A 263 13.33 9.36 -1.41
N TYR A 264 12.06 8.93 -1.30
CA TYR A 264 10.94 9.70 -1.83
C TYR A 264 10.79 11.05 -1.10
N ALA A 265 10.92 11.07 0.22
CA ALA A 265 10.85 12.28 1.01
C ALA A 265 11.91 13.33 0.62
N LEU A 266 13.14 12.90 0.33
CA LEU A 266 14.21 13.80 -0.15
C LEU A 266 13.94 14.31 -1.58
N ALA A 267 13.41 13.45 -2.45
CA ALA A 267 12.99 13.87 -3.79
C ALA A 267 11.80 14.82 -3.77
N ASN A 268 10.85 14.59 -2.86
CA ASN A 268 9.71 15.47 -2.64
C ASN A 268 10.13 16.86 -2.14
N ARG A 269 11.13 16.94 -1.26
CA ARG A 269 11.73 18.21 -0.85
C ARG A 269 12.38 18.92 -2.04
N THR A 270 13.22 18.21 -2.80
CA THR A 270 13.86 18.76 -4.02
C THR A 270 12.81 19.32 -4.98
N LEU A 271 11.69 18.61 -5.16
CA LEU A 271 10.58 19.04 -5.99
C LEU A 271 9.90 20.32 -5.44
N SER A 272 9.64 20.37 -4.14
CA SER A 272 9.01 21.51 -3.46
C SER A 272 9.92 22.76 -3.44
N ASP A 273 11.23 22.56 -3.52
CA ASP A 273 12.24 23.62 -3.68
C ASP A 273 12.40 24.07 -5.15
N GLY A 274 11.61 23.53 -6.09
CA GLY A 274 11.59 23.91 -7.51
C GLY A 274 12.45 23.03 -8.43
N GLY A 275 13.23 22.11 -7.88
CA GLY A 275 14.14 21.20 -8.60
C GLY A 275 13.44 20.04 -9.31
N THR A 276 12.48 20.31 -10.21
CA THR A 276 11.63 19.27 -10.81
C THR A 276 12.42 18.19 -11.55
N ALA A 277 13.39 18.57 -12.39
CA ALA A 277 14.18 17.61 -13.16
C ALA A 277 15.03 16.69 -12.26
N ASP A 278 15.65 17.26 -11.23
CA ASP A 278 16.45 16.50 -10.27
C ASP A 278 15.59 15.60 -9.40
N ALA A 279 14.42 16.07 -8.96
CA ALA A 279 13.46 15.26 -8.22
C ALA A 279 12.98 14.05 -9.04
N VAL A 280 12.63 14.25 -10.32
CA VAL A 280 12.24 13.16 -11.23
C VAL A 280 13.40 12.15 -11.40
N LYS A 281 14.64 12.63 -11.57
CA LYS A 281 15.82 11.76 -11.64
C LYS A 281 16.02 10.95 -10.36
N GLN A 282 15.88 11.57 -9.19
CA GLN A 282 15.97 10.88 -7.90
C GLN A 282 14.88 9.82 -7.74
N MET A 283 13.63 10.14 -8.11
CA MET A 283 12.50 9.20 -8.05
C MET A 283 12.69 8.03 -9.02
N LYS A 284 13.12 8.26 -10.26
CA LYS A 284 13.44 7.16 -11.20
C LYS A 284 14.52 6.23 -10.65
N SER A 285 15.62 6.80 -10.13
CA SER A 285 16.69 6.00 -9.52
C SER A 285 16.19 5.19 -8.32
N LEU A 286 15.30 5.74 -7.51
CA LEU A 286 14.64 5.03 -6.41
C LEU A 286 13.76 3.88 -6.92
N LEU A 287 12.93 4.12 -7.94
CA LEU A 287 12.03 3.12 -8.51
C LEU A 287 12.79 1.94 -9.12
N ASP A 288 13.92 2.21 -9.76
CA ASP A 288 14.78 1.18 -10.35
C ASP A 288 15.55 0.40 -9.28
N LYS A 289 16.04 1.07 -8.24
CA LYS A 289 16.81 0.44 -7.15
C LYS A 289 15.95 -0.47 -6.26
N TYR A 290 14.70 -0.09 -6.00
CA TYR A 290 13.83 -0.76 -5.03
C TYR A 290 12.55 -1.32 -5.69
N GLY A 291 12.68 -1.90 -6.88
CA GLY A 291 11.55 -2.40 -7.66
C GLY A 291 10.70 -3.48 -6.96
N ASP A 292 11.26 -4.18 -5.97
CA ASP A 292 10.57 -5.14 -5.11
C ASP A 292 9.73 -4.48 -3.99
N GLN A 293 9.96 -3.20 -3.72
CA GLN A 293 9.22 -2.42 -2.72
C GLN A 293 8.00 -1.68 -3.33
N TRP A 294 7.53 -2.11 -4.50
CA TRP A 294 6.42 -1.47 -5.20
C TRP A 294 5.10 -1.32 -4.42
N PRO A 295 4.79 -2.14 -3.38
CA PRO A 295 3.62 -1.91 -2.55
C PRO A 295 3.77 -0.76 -1.53
N ALA A 296 5.00 -0.30 -1.25
CA ALA A 296 5.27 0.73 -0.24
C ALA A 296 4.74 2.10 -0.69
N PHE A 297 4.04 2.83 0.18
CA PHE A 297 3.37 4.09 -0.18
C PHE A 297 4.30 5.13 -0.82
N ALA A 298 5.53 5.25 -0.32
CA ALA A 298 6.54 6.14 -0.90
C ALA A 298 6.98 5.71 -2.32
N TYR A 299 7.01 4.40 -2.62
CA TYR A 299 7.22 3.92 -3.98
C TYR A 299 6.08 4.34 -4.89
N ILE A 300 4.83 4.11 -4.45
CA ILE A 300 3.62 4.49 -5.21
C ILE A 300 3.61 6.01 -5.48
N ALA A 301 4.01 6.81 -4.49
CA ALA A 301 4.08 8.25 -4.61
C ALA A 301 5.17 8.71 -5.58
N ALA A 302 6.36 8.10 -5.53
CA ALA A 302 7.44 8.34 -6.50
C ALA A 302 6.98 8.00 -7.93
N GLU A 303 6.34 6.84 -8.09
CA GLU A 303 5.79 6.39 -9.37
C GLU A 303 4.74 7.37 -9.91
N ALA A 304 3.81 7.83 -9.07
CA ALA A 304 2.77 8.77 -9.45
C ALA A 304 3.32 10.16 -9.83
N ASP A 305 4.33 10.65 -9.10
CA ASP A 305 4.99 11.91 -9.43
C ASP A 305 5.79 11.79 -10.73
N VAL A 306 6.55 10.71 -10.95
CA VAL A 306 7.26 10.48 -12.23
C VAL A 306 6.26 10.43 -13.39
N ALA A 307 5.17 9.67 -13.27
CA ALA A 307 4.16 9.57 -14.33
C ALA A 307 3.54 10.93 -14.71
N ARG A 308 3.42 11.86 -13.75
CA ARG A 308 2.88 13.20 -14.00
C ARG A 308 3.91 14.19 -14.54
N LEU A 309 5.14 14.14 -14.01
CA LEU A 309 6.14 15.19 -14.15
C LEU A 309 7.16 14.90 -15.25
N ASP A 310 7.39 13.62 -15.58
CA ASP A 310 8.31 13.18 -16.62
C ASP A 310 7.68 13.30 -18.02
N LYS A 311 7.27 14.52 -18.39
CA LYS A 311 6.76 14.81 -19.73
C LYS A 311 7.93 15.12 -20.67
N PRO A 312 7.96 14.57 -21.89
CA PRO A 312 8.96 14.97 -22.88
C PRO A 312 8.89 16.48 -23.10
N ARG A 313 10.04 17.16 -23.21
CA ARG A 313 10.10 18.55 -23.66
C ARG A 313 9.35 18.62 -24.99
N ARG A 314 8.29 19.44 -25.06
CA ARG A 314 7.72 19.80 -26.37
C ARG A 314 8.88 20.39 -27.19
N PRO A 315 9.10 19.94 -28.44
CA PRO A 315 10.03 20.64 -29.30
C PRO A 315 9.60 22.11 -29.39
N PRO A 316 10.54 23.07 -29.47
CA PRO A 316 10.19 24.47 -29.71
C PRO A 316 9.27 24.51 -30.92
N ARG A 317 8.14 25.21 -30.79
CA ARG A 317 7.31 25.50 -31.96
C ARG A 317 8.22 26.30 -32.89
N GLY A 318 8.52 25.75 -34.07
CA GLY A 318 9.20 26.51 -35.10
C GLY A 318 8.34 27.73 -35.42
N ASP A 319 8.98 28.90 -35.37
CA ASP A 319 8.39 30.18 -35.76
C ASP A 319 7.97 30.19 -37.24
#